data_AF-A0A1I2AFY6-F1
#
_entry.id   AF-A0A1I2AFY6-F1
#
_cell.length_a   1.000
_cell.length_b   1.000
_cell.length_c   1.000
_cell.angle_alpha   90.00
_cell.angle_beta   90.00
_cell.angle_gamma   90.00
#
_symmetry.space_group_name_H-M   'P 1'
#
loop_
_entity.id
_entity.type
_entity.pdbx_description
1 polymer ?
#
loop_
_entity_poly.entity_id
_entity_poly.type
_entity_poly.pdbx_seq_one_letter_code
_entity_poly.pdbx_strand_id
1 'polypeptide(L)'
;MPIRSLVASALFAVVASLGCNFIMNPDGDGVFRCDNPDDCDVPLADALADKRGQSRCAAAGGGGGGFTQSQDNKVCSVLDKEDVSCNPAPYANDDSIPVSKTYNDALAQASAYSCAQELYGSAGCPPNGSACNEGLELRTYESLIGDADNPEQGEVQVCAPKGVAAVAGNSAVRGFDVLDQHCRSYFCDESFVCNRGSGTSSGWRCVRCDPDKAYGNGGCGTMYLQGAPSTVYTDGTCEEVASADKTDFGPVVKAPAPSP
;
A
#
# COMPACT_ATOMS: atom_id res chain seq x y z
N MET A 1 -43.37 32.79 -31.64
CA MET A 1 -42.43 32.00 -32.47
C MET A 1 -41.04 32.26 -31.91
N PRO A 2 -40.12 31.29 -31.73
CA PRO A 2 -40.01 30.02 -32.46
C PRO A 2 -39.73 28.75 -31.62
N ILE A 3 -40.02 27.61 -32.28
CA ILE A 3 -39.31 26.31 -32.33
C ILE A 3 -39.20 25.47 -31.05
N ARG A 4 -40.08 24.46 -31.00
CA ARG A 4 -39.85 23.15 -30.37
C ARG A 4 -38.72 22.43 -31.10
N SER A 5 -37.74 21.91 -30.37
CA SER A 5 -36.87 20.81 -30.81
C SER A 5 -36.64 19.81 -29.68
N LEU A 6 -37.09 18.58 -29.93
CA LEU A 6 -36.70 17.34 -29.26
C LEU A 6 -35.36 16.87 -29.84
N VAL A 7 -34.35 16.58 -29.00
CA VAL A 7 -33.31 15.53 -29.14
C VAL A 7 -32.69 15.38 -27.73
N ALA A 8 -33.09 14.38 -26.94
CA ALA A 8 -32.45 13.07 -26.78
C ALA A 8 -31.00 13.10 -26.26
N SER A 9 -30.84 12.55 -25.04
CA SER A 9 -29.77 11.64 -24.60
C SER A 9 -28.31 12.07 -24.73
N ALA A 10 -27.64 12.23 -23.58
CA ALA A 10 -26.53 11.34 -23.21
C ALA A 10 -26.08 11.63 -21.77
N LEU A 11 -26.29 10.66 -20.89
CA LEU A 11 -25.48 10.51 -19.68
C LEU A 11 -24.02 10.39 -20.10
N PHE A 12 -23.16 11.28 -19.60
CA PHE A 12 -21.74 10.96 -19.46
C PHE A 12 -21.46 10.81 -17.96
N ALA A 13 -21.75 9.62 -17.46
CA ALA A 13 -21.16 9.13 -16.23
C ALA A 13 -19.72 8.73 -16.56
N VAL A 14 -18.77 9.61 -16.27
CA VAL A 14 -17.35 9.23 -16.21
C VAL A 14 -17.16 8.49 -14.89
N VAL A 15 -17.32 7.16 -14.94
CA VAL A 15 -16.91 6.29 -13.85
C VAL A 15 -15.43 6.00 -14.04
N ALA A 16 -14.60 6.73 -13.30
CA ALA A 16 -13.26 6.30 -12.95
C ALA A 16 -13.35 5.31 -11.77
N SER A 17 -12.32 4.46 -11.64
CA SER A 17 -12.05 3.50 -10.57
C SER A 17 -12.91 2.23 -10.51
N LEU A 18 -12.40 1.15 -11.10
CA LEU A 18 -12.04 -0.11 -10.43
C LEU A 18 -10.93 -0.76 -11.28
N GLY A 19 -9.78 -1.05 -10.68
CA GLY A 19 -8.60 -1.62 -11.33
C GLY A 19 -8.74 -3.09 -11.71
N CYS A 20 -9.78 -3.45 -12.45
CA CYS A 20 -9.78 -4.68 -13.26
C CYS A 20 -9.18 -4.33 -14.62
N ASN A 21 -7.86 -4.50 -14.79
CA ASN A 21 -7.20 -4.37 -16.09
C ASN A 21 -7.60 -5.54 -17.00
N PHE A 22 -8.83 -5.53 -17.50
CA PHE A 22 -9.24 -6.42 -18.59
C PHE A 22 -8.69 -5.86 -19.90
N ILE A 23 -7.61 -6.46 -20.40
CA ILE A 23 -7.05 -6.11 -21.71
C ILE A 23 -7.89 -6.82 -22.78
N MET A 24 -8.60 -6.04 -23.61
CA MET A 24 -9.50 -6.59 -24.63
C MET A 24 -8.72 -7.14 -25.84
N ASN A 25 -8.93 -8.43 -26.18
CA ASN A 25 -8.54 -9.07 -27.44
C ASN A 25 -9.74 -9.13 -28.43
N PRO A 26 -9.53 -9.16 -29.77
CA PRO A 26 -10.58 -8.97 -30.78
C PRO A 26 -11.43 -10.22 -31.08
N ASP A 27 -11.28 -11.33 -30.34
CA ASP A 27 -12.14 -12.53 -30.44
C ASP A 27 -13.47 -12.41 -29.65
N GLY A 28 -13.74 -11.22 -29.09
CA GLY A 28 -15.08 -10.79 -28.69
C GLY A 28 -15.45 -10.96 -27.21
N ASP A 29 -14.61 -11.61 -26.40
CA ASP A 29 -14.81 -11.72 -24.94
C ASP A 29 -13.78 -10.95 -24.10
N GLY A 30 -12.71 -10.44 -24.71
CA GLY A 30 -11.72 -9.58 -24.06
C GLY A 30 -10.85 -10.28 -23.01
N VAL A 31 -10.72 -11.61 -23.06
CA VAL A 31 -9.98 -12.40 -22.07
C VAL A 31 -8.88 -13.22 -22.76
N PHE A 32 -7.62 -13.00 -22.39
CA PHE A 32 -6.51 -13.84 -22.83
C PHE A 32 -6.47 -15.12 -22.02
N ARG A 33 -6.65 -16.25 -22.69
CA ARG A 33 -6.52 -17.59 -22.10
C ARG A 33 -5.10 -18.11 -22.26
N CYS A 34 -4.67 -18.96 -21.35
CA CYS A 34 -3.31 -19.50 -21.33
C CYS A 34 -3.31 -20.94 -20.83
N ASP A 35 -2.33 -21.72 -21.28
CA ASP A 35 -2.07 -23.05 -20.72
C ASP A 35 -0.89 -22.99 -19.74
N ASN A 36 0.09 -22.15 -20.05
CA ASN A 36 1.31 -21.90 -19.28
C ASN A 36 1.55 -20.39 -19.04
N PRO A 37 2.37 -20.00 -18.04
CA PRO A 37 2.70 -18.60 -17.77
C PRO A 37 3.31 -17.86 -18.96
N ASP A 38 4.16 -18.53 -19.75
CA ASP A 38 4.87 -17.93 -20.88
C ASP A 38 3.92 -17.50 -22.02
N ASP A 39 2.72 -18.07 -22.09
CA ASP A 39 1.69 -17.71 -23.06
C ASP A 39 1.15 -16.29 -22.83
N CYS A 40 1.42 -15.72 -21.65
CA CYS A 40 0.92 -14.43 -21.20
C CYS A 40 1.90 -13.27 -21.44
N ASP A 41 3.19 -13.54 -21.69
CA ASP A 41 4.21 -12.49 -21.79
C ASP A 41 4.03 -11.60 -23.03
N VAL A 42 3.71 -12.21 -24.17
CA VAL A 42 3.48 -11.48 -25.43
C VAL A 42 2.19 -10.65 -25.40
N PRO A 43 1.02 -11.20 -25.02
CA PRO A 43 -0.21 -10.41 -24.96
C PRO A 43 -0.22 -9.37 -23.83
N LEU A 44 0.59 -9.55 -22.78
CA LEU A 44 0.72 -8.57 -21.68
C LEU A 44 1.97 -7.68 -21.81
N ALA A 45 2.68 -7.71 -22.94
CA ALA A 45 3.98 -7.03 -23.08
C ALA A 45 3.92 -5.53 -22.74
N ASP A 46 2.85 -4.82 -23.15
CA ASP A 46 2.65 -3.41 -22.83
C ASP A 46 2.41 -3.19 -21.33
N ALA A 47 1.72 -4.11 -20.66
CA ALA A 47 1.45 -4.05 -19.23
C ALA A 47 2.64 -4.51 -18.36
N LEU A 48 3.57 -5.27 -18.95
CA LEU A 48 4.82 -5.71 -18.32
C LEU A 48 6.01 -4.81 -18.66
N ALA A 49 5.83 -3.83 -19.56
CA ALA A 49 6.89 -2.94 -20.04
C ALA A 49 7.50 -2.09 -18.91
N ASP A 50 6.74 -1.82 -17.85
CA ASP A 50 7.19 -1.07 -16.67
C ASP A 50 8.01 -1.93 -15.68
N LYS A 51 8.14 -3.25 -15.91
CA LYS A 51 8.82 -4.23 -15.04
C LYS A 51 8.30 -4.32 -13.60
N ARG A 52 7.16 -3.70 -13.30
CA ARG A 52 6.53 -3.71 -11.97
C ARG A 52 5.66 -4.95 -11.79
N GLY A 53 5.13 -5.46 -12.89
CA GLY A 53 4.33 -6.68 -12.94
C GLY A 53 5.09 -7.91 -13.44
N GLN A 54 4.52 -9.07 -13.16
CA GLN A 54 4.85 -10.36 -13.77
C GLN A 54 3.57 -10.97 -14.34
N SER A 55 3.71 -11.73 -15.42
CA SER A 55 2.59 -12.47 -15.98
C SER A 55 2.24 -13.65 -15.09
N ARG A 56 0.94 -13.97 -14.99
CA ARG A 56 0.47 -15.19 -14.36
C ARG A 56 -0.60 -15.84 -15.21
N CYS A 57 -0.47 -17.15 -15.38
CA CYS A 57 -1.51 -17.99 -15.92
C CYS A 57 -2.23 -18.73 -14.77
N ALA A 58 -3.43 -18.31 -14.43
CA ALA A 58 -4.22 -18.94 -13.36
C ALA A 58 -5.70 -18.98 -13.71
N ALA A 59 -6.44 -19.92 -13.13
CA ALA A 59 -7.90 -19.91 -13.18
C ALA A 59 -8.40 -18.56 -12.63
N ALA A 60 -9.38 -17.95 -13.30
CA ALA A 60 -9.98 -16.71 -12.81
C ALA A 60 -10.38 -16.88 -11.34
N GLY A 61 -9.74 -16.11 -10.46
CA GLY A 61 -10.00 -16.17 -9.02
C GLY A 61 -11.48 -15.93 -8.76
N GLY A 62 -12.09 -16.76 -7.92
CA GLY A 62 -13.52 -16.73 -7.62
C GLY A 62 -13.96 -15.45 -6.93
N GLY A 63 -14.11 -14.36 -7.69
CA GLY A 63 -15.12 -13.34 -7.40
C GLY A 63 -16.50 -13.95 -7.69
N GLY A 64 -17.52 -13.56 -6.92
CA GLY A 64 -18.86 -14.18 -6.86
C GLY A 64 -19.73 -14.15 -8.14
N GLY A 65 -19.14 -14.32 -9.33
CA GLY A 65 -19.81 -14.46 -10.61
C GLY A 65 -19.25 -15.64 -11.41
N GLY A 66 -19.77 -16.84 -11.16
CA GLY A 66 -20.00 -17.88 -12.18
C GLY A 66 -18.84 -18.51 -12.97
N PHE A 67 -17.59 -18.05 -12.90
CA PHE A 67 -16.46 -18.73 -13.53
C PHE A 67 -16.05 -19.93 -12.67
N THR A 68 -16.59 -21.10 -13.00
CA THR A 68 -16.25 -22.37 -12.35
C THR A 68 -14.78 -22.71 -12.58
N GLN A 69 -14.14 -23.20 -11.51
CA GLN A 69 -12.74 -23.64 -11.38
C GLN A 69 -12.37 -24.84 -12.28
N SER A 70 -12.77 -24.84 -13.55
CA SER A 70 -12.24 -25.80 -14.53
C SER A 70 -10.80 -25.43 -14.87
N GLN A 71 -9.91 -26.42 -14.95
CA GLN A 71 -8.54 -26.24 -15.42
C GLN A 71 -8.47 -25.67 -16.85
N ASP A 72 -9.59 -25.71 -17.59
CA ASP A 72 -9.73 -25.21 -18.96
C ASP A 72 -10.05 -23.70 -19.06
N ASN A 73 -10.17 -23.01 -17.92
CA ASN A 73 -10.51 -21.57 -17.84
C ASN A 73 -9.39 -20.75 -17.19
N LYS A 74 -8.13 -21.08 -17.47
CA LYS A 74 -7.00 -20.24 -17.07
C LYS A 74 -6.93 -19.00 -17.95
N VAL A 75 -6.66 -17.87 -17.30
CA VAL A 75 -6.57 -16.57 -17.93
C VAL A 75 -5.24 -15.93 -17.55
N CYS A 76 -4.71 -15.14 -18.48
CA CYS A 76 -3.56 -14.29 -18.24
C CYS A 76 -3.97 -13.11 -17.38
N SER A 77 -3.24 -12.89 -16.30
CA SER A 77 -3.34 -11.68 -15.49
C SER A 77 -1.94 -11.11 -15.21
N VAL A 78 -1.90 -9.79 -15.01
CA VAL A 78 -0.72 -9.11 -14.49
C VAL A 78 -0.84 -9.11 -12.97
N LEU A 79 0.17 -9.64 -12.29
CA LEU A 79 0.35 -9.48 -10.84
C LEU A 79 1.57 -8.64 -10.56
N ASP A 80 1.64 -8.02 -9.40
CA ASP A 80 2.89 -7.41 -8.94
C ASP A 80 3.98 -8.48 -8.80
N LYS A 81 5.23 -8.08 -9.04
CA LYS A 81 6.39 -8.96 -8.96
C LYS A 81 6.48 -9.63 -7.57
N GLU A 82 6.31 -10.95 -7.53
CA GLU A 82 6.28 -11.70 -6.26
C GLU A 82 7.68 -11.95 -5.66
N ASP A 83 8.75 -11.62 -6.39
CA ASP A 83 10.15 -11.84 -5.98
C ASP A 83 10.75 -10.69 -5.16
N VAL A 84 10.07 -9.55 -5.05
CA VAL A 84 10.55 -8.39 -4.29
C VAL A 84 10.11 -8.51 -2.83
N SER A 85 11.00 -9.02 -1.99
CA SER A 85 10.73 -9.19 -0.57
C SER A 85 11.02 -7.92 0.22
N CYS A 86 10.06 -7.49 1.04
CA CYS A 86 10.25 -6.46 2.06
C CYS A 86 10.58 -7.04 3.44
N ASN A 87 10.97 -8.32 3.53
CA ASN A 87 11.28 -8.97 4.80
C ASN A 87 12.60 -8.45 5.38
N PRO A 88 12.63 -7.82 6.57
CA PRO A 88 13.88 -7.39 7.18
C PRO A 88 14.68 -8.55 7.81
N ALA A 89 14.06 -9.71 8.07
CA ALA A 89 14.67 -10.81 8.82
C ALA A 89 15.99 -11.35 8.23
N PRO A 90 16.17 -11.52 6.91
CA PRO A 90 17.42 -12.00 6.33
C PRO A 90 18.60 -11.06 6.59
N TYR A 91 18.34 -9.79 6.87
CA TYR A 91 19.35 -8.74 6.99
C TYR A 91 19.40 -8.13 8.39
N ALA A 92 18.58 -8.59 9.34
CA ALA A 92 18.32 -7.93 10.62
C ALA A 92 19.56 -7.63 11.48
N ASN A 93 20.69 -8.32 11.23
CA ASN A 93 21.95 -8.12 11.97
C ASN A 93 23.06 -7.49 11.11
N ASP A 94 22.74 -6.99 9.92
CA ASP A 94 23.69 -6.39 8.98
C ASP A 94 23.36 -4.92 8.70
N ASP A 95 23.96 -4.03 9.50
CA ASP A 95 23.81 -2.58 9.38
C ASP A 95 24.51 -2.00 8.13
N SER A 96 25.22 -2.80 7.34
CA SER A 96 25.73 -2.36 6.04
C SER A 96 24.62 -2.24 4.99
N ILE A 97 23.47 -2.87 5.24
CA ILE A 97 22.29 -2.82 4.38
C ILE A 97 21.37 -1.69 4.86
N PRO A 98 21.11 -0.64 4.04
CA PRO A 98 20.33 0.53 4.46
C PRO A 98 18.94 0.19 5.01
N VAL A 99 18.24 -0.78 4.40
CA VAL A 99 16.91 -1.23 4.89
C VAL A 99 17.01 -1.77 6.31
N SER A 100 17.99 -2.62 6.58
CA SER A 100 18.17 -3.23 7.91
C SER A 100 18.56 -2.18 8.96
N LYS A 101 19.55 -1.36 8.65
CA LYS A 101 20.01 -0.29 9.54
C LYS A 101 18.87 0.67 9.89
N THR A 102 18.15 1.17 8.89
CA THR A 102 17.05 2.13 9.10
C THR A 102 15.89 1.48 9.87
N TYR A 103 15.59 0.21 9.60
CA TYR A 103 14.58 -0.53 10.34
C TYR A 103 14.96 -0.72 11.81
N ASN A 104 16.21 -1.10 12.10
CA ASN A 104 16.73 -1.22 13.46
C ASN A 104 16.73 0.13 14.20
N ASP A 105 17.15 1.21 13.53
CA ASP A 105 17.10 2.57 14.06
C ASP A 105 15.66 2.98 14.40
N ALA A 106 14.70 2.70 13.51
CA ALA A 106 13.27 2.91 13.75
C ALA A 106 12.76 2.10 14.97
N LEU A 107 13.15 0.84 15.10
CA LEU A 107 12.79 0.01 16.26
C LEU A 107 13.32 0.59 17.59
N ALA A 108 14.53 1.16 17.57
CA ALA A 108 15.17 1.80 18.72
C ALA A 108 14.50 3.13 19.11
N GLN A 109 13.89 3.87 18.17
CA GLN A 109 13.17 5.12 18.42
C GLN A 109 11.72 4.90 18.85
N ALA A 110 11.52 4.02 19.83
CA ALA A 110 10.19 3.56 20.26
C ALA A 110 9.17 4.68 20.54
N SER A 111 9.61 5.76 21.18
CA SER A 111 8.76 6.89 21.57
C SER A 111 8.44 7.86 20.42
N ALA A 112 9.16 7.80 19.29
CA ALA A 112 8.77 8.53 18.09
C ALA A 112 7.43 7.99 17.53
N TYR A 113 7.15 6.70 17.75
CA TYR A 113 5.90 6.02 17.42
C TYR A 113 4.84 6.15 18.53
N SER A 114 4.83 7.24 19.28
CA SER A 114 3.78 7.55 20.25
C SER A 114 3.58 9.05 20.31
N CYS A 115 2.36 9.56 20.17
CA CYS A 115 2.16 11.00 20.13
C CYS A 115 2.42 11.69 21.47
N ALA A 116 3.23 12.75 21.43
CA ALA A 116 3.29 13.70 22.53
C ALA A 116 1.92 14.37 22.73
N GLN A 117 1.58 14.69 23.98
CA GLN A 117 0.24 15.16 24.34
C GLN A 117 -0.10 16.50 23.67
N GLU A 118 0.90 17.35 23.49
CA GLU A 118 0.81 18.63 22.80
C GLU A 118 0.50 18.51 21.30
N LEU A 119 0.64 17.31 20.72
CA LEU A 119 0.37 17.03 19.31
C LEU A 119 -0.99 16.35 19.10
N TYR A 120 -1.82 16.23 20.13
CA TYR A 120 -3.18 15.70 19.97
C TYR A 120 -3.99 16.60 19.03
N GLY A 121 -4.79 15.97 18.16
CA GLY A 121 -5.54 16.62 17.08
C GLY A 121 -4.76 16.75 15.77
N SER A 122 -3.45 16.43 15.76
CA SER A 122 -2.59 16.45 14.57
C SER A 122 -2.71 15.16 13.75
N ALA A 123 -2.22 15.18 12.51
CA ALA A 123 -2.28 14.01 11.62
C ALA A 123 -1.54 12.79 12.22
N GLY A 124 -2.18 11.63 12.23
CA GLY A 124 -1.66 10.41 12.86
C GLY A 124 -1.70 10.40 14.40
N CYS A 125 -2.16 11.48 15.03
CA CYS A 125 -2.33 11.53 16.48
C CYS A 125 -3.80 11.43 16.88
N PRO A 126 -4.07 10.96 18.12
CA PRO A 126 -5.42 10.96 18.67
C PRO A 126 -6.04 12.36 18.65
N PRO A 127 -7.37 12.48 18.52
CA PRO A 127 -8.04 13.78 18.60
C PRO A 127 -7.76 14.47 19.93
N ASN A 128 -7.70 15.81 19.91
CA ASN A 128 -7.67 16.58 21.15
C ASN A 128 -9.10 16.68 21.69
N GLY A 129 -9.47 15.73 22.55
CA GLY A 129 -10.87 15.51 22.91
C GLY A 129 -11.62 14.87 21.74
N SER A 130 -12.62 15.56 21.18
CA SER A 130 -13.43 15.07 20.04
C SER A 130 -13.19 15.86 18.75
N ALA A 131 -12.09 16.63 18.65
CA ALA A 131 -11.79 17.46 17.50
C ALA A 131 -10.42 17.14 16.90
N CYS A 132 -10.36 17.16 15.57
CA CYS A 132 -9.13 17.16 14.79
C CYS A 132 -8.84 18.59 14.31
N ASN A 133 -7.56 18.87 14.03
CA ASN A 133 -7.15 20.14 13.44
C ASN A 133 -7.78 20.33 12.03
N GLU A 134 -7.83 21.57 11.56
CA GLU A 134 -8.42 21.91 10.26
C GLU A 134 -7.79 21.10 9.11
N GLY A 135 -8.65 20.59 8.20
CA GLY A 135 -8.22 19.74 7.09
C GLY A 135 -8.10 18.25 7.39
N LEU A 136 -8.35 17.84 8.65
CA LEU A 136 -8.30 16.45 9.09
C LEU A 136 -9.71 15.93 9.46
N GLU A 137 -9.90 14.63 9.30
CA GLU A 137 -11.09 13.89 9.70
C GLU A 137 -10.78 12.81 10.73
N LEU A 138 -11.73 12.59 11.63
CA LEU A 138 -11.66 11.53 12.63
C LEU A 138 -11.81 10.17 11.95
N ARG A 139 -10.86 9.27 12.18
CA ARG A 139 -10.83 7.89 11.66
C ARG A 139 -10.60 6.90 12.78
N THR A 140 -10.97 5.65 12.58
CA THR A 140 -10.68 4.57 13.53
C THR A 140 -9.43 3.81 13.13
N TYR A 141 -8.64 3.39 14.11
CA TYR A 141 -7.43 2.62 13.91
C TYR A 141 -7.69 1.25 13.23
N GLU A 142 -8.86 0.65 13.45
CA GLU A 142 -9.29 -0.57 12.73
C GLU A 142 -9.33 -0.36 11.21
N SER A 143 -9.84 0.79 10.76
CA SER A 143 -9.89 1.14 9.34
C SER A 143 -8.50 1.36 8.72
N LEU A 144 -7.47 1.44 9.56
CA LEU A 144 -6.12 1.81 9.15
C LEU A 144 -5.16 0.62 9.23
N ILE A 145 -5.20 -0.20 10.29
CA ILE A 145 -4.24 -1.29 10.52
C ILE A 145 -4.89 -2.67 10.48
N GLY A 146 -6.23 -2.75 10.47
CA GLY A 146 -7.02 -3.99 10.42
C GLY A 146 -6.47 -5.12 11.30
N ASP A 147 -6.05 -4.78 12.52
CA ASP A 147 -5.71 -5.74 13.56
C ASP A 147 -7.00 -6.29 14.19
N ALA A 148 -7.62 -7.25 13.50
CA ALA A 148 -8.82 -7.94 13.97
C ALA A 148 -8.56 -8.80 15.22
N ASP A 149 -7.30 -9.10 15.52
CA ASP A 149 -6.89 -9.89 16.67
C ASP A 149 -6.83 -9.05 17.96
N ASN A 150 -6.93 -7.72 17.85
CA ASN A 150 -6.90 -6.80 18.98
C ASN A 150 -8.02 -5.73 18.91
N PRO A 151 -9.29 -6.11 19.18
CA PRO A 151 -10.45 -5.24 19.00
C PRO A 151 -10.42 -3.97 19.87
N GLU A 152 -9.67 -3.97 20.99
CA GLU A 152 -9.49 -2.79 21.85
C GLU A 152 -8.76 -1.66 21.12
N GLN A 153 -7.90 -1.98 20.15
CA GLN A 153 -7.26 -0.97 19.31
C GLN A 153 -8.21 -0.44 18.24
N GLY A 154 -9.28 -1.16 17.89
CA GLY A 154 -10.19 -0.77 16.82
C GLY A 154 -10.99 0.50 17.10
N GLU A 155 -11.22 0.83 18.37
CA GLU A 155 -11.93 2.03 18.80
C GLU A 155 -11.04 3.28 18.90
N VAL A 156 -9.71 3.11 18.75
CA VAL A 156 -8.77 4.23 18.86
C VAL A 156 -9.00 5.19 17.70
N GLN A 157 -9.42 6.41 18.03
CA GLN A 157 -9.63 7.46 17.06
C GLN A 157 -8.32 8.17 16.74
N VAL A 158 -8.10 8.47 15.46
CA VAL A 158 -6.96 9.22 14.97
C VAL A 158 -7.42 10.30 13.99
N CYS A 159 -6.62 11.36 13.86
CA CYS A 159 -6.88 12.40 12.88
C CYS A 159 -6.09 12.13 11.60
N ALA A 160 -6.77 12.09 10.44
CA ALA A 160 -6.16 11.82 9.15
C ALA A 160 -6.55 12.89 8.11
N PRO A 161 -5.70 13.22 7.13
CA PRO A 161 -6.12 14.05 6.01
C PRO A 161 -7.27 13.41 5.25
N LYS A 162 -8.18 14.23 4.74
CA LYS A 162 -9.33 13.74 3.98
C LYS A 162 -8.87 12.94 2.76
N GLY A 163 -9.38 11.71 2.63
CA GLY A 163 -9.07 10.83 1.49
C GLY A 163 -7.72 10.12 1.55
N VAL A 164 -6.95 10.29 2.63
CA VAL A 164 -5.70 9.56 2.87
C VAL A 164 -5.88 8.64 4.08
N ALA A 165 -5.43 7.39 3.96
CA ALA A 165 -5.27 6.51 5.12
C ALA A 165 -4.00 6.94 5.88
N ALA A 166 -4.15 7.76 6.91
CA ALA A 166 -3.05 8.10 7.80
C ALA A 166 -3.01 7.09 8.94
N VAL A 167 -1.82 6.55 9.21
CA VAL A 167 -1.63 5.53 10.23
C VAL A 167 -0.89 6.15 11.41
N ALA A 168 -1.41 5.91 12.62
CA ALA A 168 -0.76 6.35 13.84
C ALA A 168 0.47 5.48 14.14
N GLY A 169 1.59 6.13 14.47
CA GLY A 169 2.71 5.43 15.08
C GLY A 169 2.26 4.72 16.35
N ASN A 170 2.45 3.40 16.40
CA ASN A 170 2.41 2.64 17.65
C ASN A 170 3.36 1.43 17.58
N SER A 171 3.47 0.68 18.68
CA SER A 171 4.40 -0.45 18.76
C SER A 171 4.07 -1.63 17.83
N ALA A 172 2.81 -1.81 17.43
CA ALA A 172 2.40 -2.94 16.59
C ALA A 172 2.82 -2.79 15.12
N VAL A 173 2.91 -1.54 14.65
CA VAL A 173 3.31 -1.19 13.27
C VAL A 173 4.63 -0.42 13.20
N ARG A 174 5.45 -0.51 14.25
CA ARG A 174 6.76 0.15 14.29
C ARG A 174 7.66 -0.34 13.15
N GLY A 175 8.32 0.59 12.47
CA GLY A 175 9.25 0.30 11.38
C GLY A 175 8.57 -0.08 10.07
N PHE A 176 7.24 -0.19 10.00
CA PHE A 176 6.54 -0.43 8.72
C PHE A 176 6.68 0.72 7.73
N ASP A 177 6.89 1.95 8.22
CA ASP A 177 7.22 3.10 7.39
C ASP A 177 8.53 2.90 6.61
N VAL A 178 9.52 2.25 7.22
CA VAL A 178 10.76 1.84 6.56
C VAL A 178 10.51 0.77 5.50
N LEU A 179 9.69 -0.23 5.83
CA LEU A 179 9.39 -1.32 4.89
C LEU A 179 8.57 -0.84 3.68
N ASP A 180 7.62 0.06 3.90
CA ASP A 180 6.87 0.71 2.83
C ASP A 180 7.78 1.58 1.98
N GLN A 181 8.63 2.42 2.59
CA GLN A 181 9.56 3.26 1.84
C GLN A 181 10.51 2.42 0.98
N HIS A 182 10.92 1.23 1.45
CA HIS A 182 11.68 0.30 0.64
C HIS A 182 10.92 -0.11 -0.62
N CYS A 183 9.66 -0.52 -0.50
CA CYS A 183 8.82 -0.90 -1.63
C CYS A 183 8.56 0.27 -2.59
N ARG A 184 8.29 1.47 -2.04
CA ARG A 184 8.07 2.69 -2.83
C ARG A 184 9.30 3.08 -3.64
N SER A 185 10.48 2.98 -3.02
CA SER A 185 11.75 3.27 -3.67
C SER A 185 12.07 2.22 -4.74
N TYR A 186 11.89 0.93 -4.44
CA TYR A 186 12.17 -0.17 -5.39
C TYR A 186 11.42 0.01 -6.70
N PHE A 187 10.11 0.31 -6.63
CA PHE A 187 9.26 0.45 -7.81
C PHE A 187 9.12 1.88 -8.33
N CYS A 188 9.71 2.87 -7.65
CA CYS A 188 9.54 4.27 -8.01
C CYS A 188 8.09 4.73 -7.98
N ASP A 189 7.33 4.26 -6.99
CA ASP A 189 5.88 4.38 -6.98
C ASP A 189 5.33 4.31 -5.55
N GLU A 190 4.67 5.39 -5.12
CA GLU A 190 4.08 5.51 -3.77
C GLU A 190 2.95 4.50 -3.51
N SER A 191 2.36 3.94 -4.57
CA SER A 191 1.31 2.93 -4.45
C SER A 191 1.84 1.56 -4.02
N PHE A 192 3.16 1.35 -3.95
CA PHE A 192 3.72 0.09 -3.46
C PHE A 192 4.01 0.14 -1.96
N VAL A 193 3.56 -0.88 -1.24
CA VAL A 193 3.69 -1.01 0.22
C VAL A 193 4.14 -2.42 0.58
N CYS A 194 4.65 -2.58 1.80
CA CYS A 194 5.03 -3.88 2.29
C CYS A 194 3.79 -4.66 2.78
N ASN A 195 3.60 -5.86 2.26
CA ASN A 195 2.63 -6.82 2.76
C ASN A 195 3.36 -7.90 3.54
N ARG A 196 3.11 -8.00 4.85
CA ARG A 196 3.64 -9.07 5.71
C ARG A 196 3.00 -10.43 5.44
N GLY A 197 1.77 -10.46 4.92
CA GLY A 197 0.93 -11.65 4.82
C GLY A 197 0.42 -12.15 6.18
N SER A 198 -0.47 -13.16 6.15
CA SER A 198 -1.13 -13.72 7.34
C SER A 198 -0.33 -14.77 8.11
N GLY A 199 1.01 -14.83 7.96
CA GLY A 199 1.89 -15.70 8.74
C GLY A 199 2.99 -16.43 7.95
N THR A 200 4.15 -16.57 8.60
CA THR A 200 5.42 -17.15 8.12
C THR A 200 6.10 -16.43 6.95
N SER A 201 7.42 -16.56 6.87
CA SER A 201 8.38 -15.76 6.08
C SER A 201 8.12 -15.63 4.57
N SER A 202 7.15 -16.35 4.02
CA SER A 202 6.71 -16.32 2.62
C SER A 202 5.64 -15.26 2.31
N GLY A 203 5.14 -14.55 3.32
CA GLY A 203 4.14 -13.48 3.14
C GLY A 203 4.71 -12.12 2.77
N TRP A 204 5.97 -11.86 3.10
CA TRP A 204 6.63 -10.54 3.00
C TRP A 204 7.02 -10.18 1.58
N ARG A 205 6.21 -9.32 0.95
CA ARG A 205 6.46 -8.84 -0.42
C ARG A 205 5.96 -7.42 -0.61
N CYS A 206 6.62 -6.71 -1.52
CA CYS A 206 6.14 -5.43 -2.00
C CYS A 206 4.96 -5.66 -2.95
N VAL A 207 3.84 -4.98 -2.70
CA VAL A 207 2.60 -5.08 -3.49
C VAL A 207 2.01 -3.70 -3.70
N ARG A 208 1.18 -3.54 -4.73
CA ARG A 208 0.28 -2.39 -4.80
C ARG A 208 -0.63 -2.38 -3.60
N CYS A 209 -0.78 -1.21 -3.02
CA CYS A 209 -1.59 -1.00 -1.86
C CYS A 209 -3.06 -1.18 -2.21
N ASP A 210 -3.78 -1.79 -1.28
CA ASP A 210 -5.19 -2.09 -1.39
C ASP A 210 -5.94 -1.31 -0.29
N PRO A 211 -6.83 -0.36 -0.63
CA PRO A 211 -7.50 0.45 0.38
C PRO A 211 -8.44 -0.36 1.27
N ASP A 212 -8.83 -1.57 0.84
CA ASP A 212 -9.68 -2.48 1.62
C ASP A 212 -8.87 -3.40 2.55
N LYS A 213 -7.53 -3.33 2.50
CA LYS A 213 -6.65 -4.09 3.38
C LYS A 213 -6.08 -3.23 4.52
N ALA A 214 -5.81 -3.93 5.61
CA ALA A 214 -5.01 -3.48 6.74
C ALA A 214 -3.63 -2.93 6.33
N TYR A 215 -3.23 -1.78 6.87
CA TYR A 215 -1.84 -1.33 6.82
C TYR A 215 -0.89 -2.38 7.40
N GLY A 216 0.28 -2.55 6.76
CA GLY A 216 1.23 -3.62 7.06
C GLY A 216 0.85 -5.00 6.50
N ASN A 217 -0.37 -5.16 5.98
CA ASN A 217 -0.81 -6.36 5.25
C ASN A 217 -1.19 -6.02 3.80
N GLY A 218 -0.47 -5.06 3.20
CA GLY A 218 -0.74 -4.57 1.84
C GLY A 218 -1.79 -3.46 1.77
N GLY A 219 -2.22 -2.91 2.90
CA GLY A 219 -3.14 -1.77 2.97
C GLY A 219 -2.51 -0.45 2.49
N CYS A 220 -3.30 0.40 1.85
CA CYS A 220 -2.87 1.77 1.55
C CYS A 220 -2.74 2.57 2.85
N GLY A 221 -1.60 3.23 3.04
CA GLY A 221 -1.43 4.15 4.15
C GLY A 221 -0.11 4.90 4.13
N THR A 222 -0.04 5.99 4.89
CA THR A 222 1.21 6.69 5.20
C THR A 222 1.34 6.77 6.71
N MET A 223 2.51 6.41 7.24
CA MET A 223 2.79 6.53 8.65
C MET A 223 2.98 8.00 9.03
N TYR A 224 2.25 8.44 10.05
CA TYR A 224 2.43 9.76 10.66
C TYR A 224 2.97 9.59 12.08
N LEU A 225 4.11 10.22 12.33
CA LEU A 225 4.82 10.23 13.60
C LEU A 225 4.84 11.67 14.12
N GLN A 226 4.47 11.87 15.40
CA GLN A 226 4.47 13.22 16.00
C GLN A 226 3.69 14.28 15.18
N GLY A 227 2.53 13.93 14.62
CA GLY A 227 1.71 14.90 13.90
C GLY A 227 2.13 15.18 12.44
N ALA A 228 3.19 14.54 11.94
CA ALA A 228 3.74 14.73 10.60
C ALA A 228 4.03 13.38 9.90
N PRO A 229 4.10 13.32 8.56
CA PRO A 229 4.55 12.11 7.86
C PRO A 229 5.92 11.65 8.39
N SER A 230 6.14 10.33 8.47
CA SER A 230 7.45 9.80 8.84
C SER A 230 8.52 10.37 7.93
N THR A 231 9.61 10.88 8.53
CA THR A 231 10.73 11.46 7.78
C THR A 231 11.57 10.41 7.06
N VAL A 232 11.26 9.13 7.24
CA VAL A 232 11.85 8.03 6.46
C VAL A 232 11.40 8.08 5.00
N TYR A 233 10.17 8.53 4.75
CA TYR A 233 9.68 8.75 3.39
C TYR A 233 10.51 9.86 2.72
N THR A 234 10.92 9.63 1.48
CA THR A 234 11.68 10.60 0.69
C THR A 234 10.90 11.03 -0.53
N ASP A 235 11.01 12.32 -0.84
CA ASP A 235 10.39 12.99 -1.98
C ASP A 235 11.26 12.88 -3.27
N GLY A 236 12.36 12.13 -3.18
CA GLY A 236 13.56 12.28 -4.01
C GLY A 236 13.56 11.49 -5.32
N THR A 237 14.29 12.03 -6.31
CA THR A 237 14.50 11.50 -7.67
C THR A 237 14.78 10.01 -7.66
N CYS A 238 13.75 9.23 -7.87
CA CYS A 238 13.90 7.80 -7.88
C CYS A 238 14.52 7.37 -9.22
N GLU A 239 15.77 6.94 -9.15
CA GLU A 239 16.30 5.95 -10.08
C GLU A 239 15.84 4.59 -9.55
N GLU A 240 15.20 3.75 -10.38
CA GLU A 240 14.75 2.41 -9.96
C GLU A 240 15.85 1.70 -9.15
N VAL A 241 15.67 1.62 -7.83
CA VAL A 241 16.67 1.02 -6.95
C VAL A 241 16.51 -0.47 -7.00
N ALA A 242 17.45 -1.11 -7.69
CA ALA A 242 17.42 -2.54 -8.03
C ALA A 242 17.43 -3.50 -6.81
N SER A 243 17.60 -3.03 -5.57
CA SER A 243 17.85 -3.88 -4.41
C SER A 243 17.80 -3.17 -3.04
N ALA A 244 17.69 -3.96 -1.96
CA ALA A 244 17.64 -3.51 -0.57
C ALA A 244 18.90 -2.75 -0.09
N ASP A 245 20.05 -2.98 -0.73
CA ASP A 245 21.32 -2.27 -0.46
C ASP A 245 21.37 -0.86 -1.08
N LYS A 246 20.45 -0.53 -1.99
CA LYS A 246 20.41 0.74 -2.72
C LYS A 246 19.23 1.63 -2.35
N THR A 247 18.35 1.15 -1.49
CA THR A 247 17.16 1.89 -1.08
C THR A 247 17.52 3.20 -0.40
N ASP A 248 16.91 4.29 -0.87
CA ASP A 248 17.10 5.60 -0.26
C ASP A 248 16.07 5.84 0.85
N PHE A 249 16.55 6.37 1.97
CA PHE A 249 15.77 6.62 3.16
C PHE A 249 16.05 8.01 3.67
N GLY A 250 15.00 8.71 4.06
CA GLY A 250 15.13 9.91 4.84
C GLY A 250 15.55 9.56 6.27
N PRO A 251 15.87 10.56 7.10
CA PRO A 251 16.27 10.31 8.47
C PRO A 251 15.12 9.66 9.26
N VAL A 252 15.42 8.71 10.14
CA VAL A 252 14.44 8.22 11.12
C VAL A 252 14.07 9.35 12.08
N VAL A 253 12.77 9.52 12.34
CA VAL A 253 12.27 10.48 13.35
C VAL A 253 12.88 10.14 14.70
N LYS A 254 13.59 11.10 15.30
CA LYS A 254 14.16 10.91 16.63
C LYS A 254 13.09 11.09 17.69
N ALA A 255 13.15 10.25 18.72
CA ALA A 255 12.37 10.42 19.93
C ALA A 255 12.49 11.86 20.49
N PRO A 256 11.39 12.47 20.95
CA PRO A 256 11.47 13.66 21.79
C PRO A 256 12.40 13.38 22.97
N ALA A 257 13.30 14.32 23.28
CA ALA A 257 14.14 14.18 24.47
C ALA A 257 13.25 14.04 25.71
N PRO A 258 13.57 13.14 26.66
CA PRO A 258 12.77 13.03 27.88
C PRO A 258 12.74 14.39 28.58
N SER A 259 11.54 14.87 28.87
CA SER A 259 11.35 16.09 29.65
C SER A 259 12.06 15.94 31.00
N PRO A 260 12.91 16.91 31.41
CA PRO A 260 13.65 16.85 32.68
C PRO A 260 12.75 16.88 33.91
#